data_AF-A0A349ZVL1-F1
#
_entry.id   AF-A0A349ZVL1-F1
#
_cell.length_a   1.000
_cell.length_b   1.000
_cell.length_c   1.000
_cell.angle_alpha   90.00
_cell.angle_beta   90.00
_cell.angle_gamma   90.00
#
_symmetry.space_group_name_H-M   'P 1'
#
loop_
_entity.id
_entity.type
_entity.pdbx_description
1 polymer ?
#
loop_
_entity_poly.entity_id
_entity_poly.type
_entity_poly.pdbx_seq_one_letter_code
_entity_poly.pdbx_strand_id
1 'polypeptide(L)'
;MMINDRSTEFDRVFGSKGKVTGRDGSVTYGEDLLVCEHFMSLEVNGELAAELSCLADHLKELVFGRLLTEGIIEEPEDVERLFICKKGERAEVVLRPGLSLKPFEKKETIQSAELTESEHTKVRSEAHDSFGIGTGRERSCCTGNRQYLAGNRRPERLPEVDVDRNAIFELAEFFKRDGGLHARTFGTHSAYLRTP
;
A
#
# COMPACT_ATOMS: atom_id res chain seq x y z
N MET A 1 -12.20 -17.94 11.47
CA MET A 1 -12.00 -16.61 10.88
C MET A 1 -13.35 -16.03 10.49
N MET A 2 -13.66 -14.80 10.93
CA MET A 2 -14.89 -14.08 10.58
C MET A 2 -14.53 -12.84 9.75
N ILE A 3 -14.96 -12.79 8.48
CA ILE A 3 -14.76 -11.63 7.60
C ILE A 3 -16.09 -10.86 7.49
N ASN A 4 -16.07 -9.59 7.88
CA ASN A 4 -17.21 -8.66 7.79
C ASN A 4 -16.76 -7.43 6.99
N ASP A 5 -16.69 -7.62 5.67
CA ASP A 5 -16.45 -6.53 4.72
C ASP A 5 -17.77 -5.86 4.36
N ARG A 6 -17.89 -4.57 4.73
CA ARG A 6 -19.08 -3.77 4.44
C ARG A 6 -18.85 -2.72 3.36
N SER A 7 -17.67 -2.73 2.73
CA SER A 7 -17.33 -1.74 1.72
C SER A 7 -18.33 -1.78 0.56
N THR A 8 -18.67 -0.60 0.05
CA THR A 8 -19.56 -0.45 -1.11
C THR A 8 -18.74 -0.29 -2.39
N GLU A 9 -19.40 -0.21 -3.53
CA GLU A 9 -18.70 0.17 -4.77
C GLU A 9 -18.22 1.63 -4.69
N PHE A 10 -17.04 1.90 -5.23
CA PHE A 10 -16.41 3.22 -5.24
C PHE A 10 -16.07 3.63 -6.67
N ASP A 11 -16.12 4.93 -6.94
CA ASP A 11 -15.61 5.48 -8.18
C ASP A 11 -14.10 5.24 -8.27
N ARG A 12 -13.67 4.58 -9.33
CA ARG A 12 -12.25 4.23 -9.56
C ARG A 12 -11.50 5.30 -10.33
N VAL A 13 -12.24 6.19 -11.01
CA VAL A 13 -11.68 7.28 -11.82
C VAL A 13 -12.52 8.54 -11.69
N PHE A 14 -11.89 9.68 -11.90
CA PHE A 14 -12.57 10.96 -12.06
C PHE A 14 -12.00 11.72 -13.26
N GLY A 15 -12.86 12.51 -13.91
CA GLY A 15 -12.45 13.41 -14.98
C GLY A 15 -11.78 14.65 -14.41
N SER A 16 -10.64 15.05 -14.97
CA SER A 16 -9.91 16.24 -14.58
C SER A 16 -9.53 17.05 -15.81
N LYS A 17 -9.76 18.37 -15.76
CA LYS A 17 -9.32 19.31 -16.80
C LYS A 17 -7.99 19.89 -16.41
N GLY A 18 -7.02 19.80 -17.32
CA GLY A 18 -5.64 20.13 -17.01
C GLY A 18 -4.89 20.80 -18.14
N LYS A 19 -3.79 21.43 -17.76
CA LYS A 19 -2.75 21.91 -18.66
C LYS A 19 -1.69 20.81 -18.80
N VAL A 20 -1.50 20.30 -20.00
CA VAL A 20 -0.43 19.35 -20.33
C VAL A 20 0.73 20.14 -20.91
N THR A 21 1.92 19.97 -20.33
CA THR A 21 3.14 20.61 -20.84
C THR A 21 4.01 19.53 -21.48
N GLY A 22 4.18 19.62 -22.80
CA GLY A 22 5.02 18.73 -23.57
C GLY A 22 6.51 18.96 -23.30
N ARG A 23 7.34 17.96 -23.63
CA ARG A 23 8.80 18.06 -23.48
C ARG A 23 9.41 19.21 -24.30
N ASP A 24 8.78 19.56 -25.42
CA ASP A 24 9.15 20.68 -26.29
C ASP A 24 8.70 22.04 -25.77
N GLY A 25 8.08 22.10 -24.58
CA GLY A 25 7.50 23.31 -24.01
C GLY A 25 6.14 23.69 -24.60
N SER A 26 5.60 22.89 -25.52
CA SER A 26 4.21 23.07 -25.98
C SER A 26 3.25 22.91 -24.82
N VAL A 27 2.17 23.68 -24.85
CA VAL A 27 1.14 23.66 -23.82
C VAL A 27 -0.19 23.38 -24.49
N THR A 28 -0.85 22.32 -24.04
CA THR A 28 -2.20 21.98 -24.45
C THR A 28 -3.13 21.93 -23.24
N TYR A 29 -4.43 22.09 -23.50
CA TYR A 29 -5.47 21.96 -22.50
C TYR A 29 -6.37 20.80 -22.91
N GLY A 30 -6.73 19.97 -21.94
CA GLY A 30 -7.53 18.78 -22.20
C GLY A 30 -8.24 18.30 -20.95
N GLU A 31 -9.09 17.30 -21.16
CA GLU A 31 -9.70 16.52 -20.09
C GLU A 31 -9.07 15.13 -20.13
N ASP A 32 -8.68 14.63 -18.97
CA ASP A 32 -8.11 13.30 -18.80
C ASP A 32 -8.82 12.57 -17.65
N LEU A 33 -8.73 11.25 -17.65
CA LEU A 33 -9.22 10.41 -16.57
C LEU A 33 -8.08 10.08 -15.62
N LEU A 34 -8.25 10.47 -14.36
CA LEU A 34 -7.31 10.16 -13.29
C LEU A 34 -7.86 9.04 -12.42
N VAL A 35 -6.96 8.23 -11.87
CA VAL A 35 -7.31 7.20 -10.88
C VAL A 35 -7.71 7.87 -9.57
N CYS A 36 -8.78 7.39 -8.94
CA CYS A 36 -9.10 7.74 -7.55
C CYS A 36 -8.15 7.00 -6.60
N GLU A 37 -7.27 7.73 -5.94
CA GLU A 37 -6.50 7.21 -4.82
C GLU A 37 -7.38 7.13 -3.57
N HIS A 38 -7.44 5.94 -2.98
CA HIS A 38 -8.23 5.64 -1.79
C HIS A 38 -7.32 5.47 -0.58
N PHE A 39 -7.75 5.99 0.56
CA PHE A 39 -6.97 5.93 1.80
C PHE A 39 -7.65 5.03 2.82
N MET A 40 -6.89 4.04 3.33
CA MET A 40 -7.34 3.12 4.36
C MET A 40 -6.39 3.12 5.56
N SER A 41 -6.93 3.22 6.78
CA SER A 41 -6.21 2.88 8.00
C SER A 41 -6.42 1.41 8.37
N LEU A 42 -5.34 0.70 8.67
CA LEU A 42 -5.35 -0.69 9.12
C LEU A 42 -4.97 -0.75 10.60
N GLU A 43 -5.88 -1.21 11.44
CA GLU A 43 -5.68 -1.46 12.86
C GLU A 43 -5.62 -2.96 13.13
N VAL A 44 -4.66 -3.40 13.94
CA VAL A 44 -4.47 -4.80 14.33
C VAL A 44 -4.47 -4.88 15.85
N ASN A 45 -5.38 -5.65 16.43
CA ASN A 45 -5.60 -5.75 17.88
C ASN A 45 -5.78 -4.36 18.57
N GLY A 46 -6.36 -3.39 17.85
CA GLY A 46 -6.59 -2.02 18.33
C GLY A 46 -5.40 -1.07 18.19
N GLU A 47 -4.29 -1.51 17.60
CA GLU A 47 -3.12 -0.68 17.32
C GLU A 47 -3.02 -0.34 15.82
N LEU A 48 -2.73 0.91 15.49
CA LEU A 48 -2.52 1.33 14.10
C LEU A 48 -1.28 0.63 13.51
N ALA A 49 -1.52 -0.23 12.52
CA ALA A 49 -0.47 -1.00 11.85
C ALA A 49 0.00 -0.32 10.55
N ALA A 50 -0.91 0.26 9.76
CA ALA A 50 -0.55 0.93 8.51
C ALA A 50 -1.58 1.99 8.09
N GLU A 51 -1.12 2.98 7.34
CA GLU A 51 -1.95 3.84 6.50
C GLU A 51 -1.61 3.54 5.03
N LEU A 52 -2.63 3.17 4.25
CA LEU A 52 -2.48 2.68 2.90
C LEU A 52 -3.11 3.68 1.92
N SER A 53 -2.34 4.07 0.91
CA SER A 53 -2.88 4.57 -0.35
C SER A 53 -3.06 3.36 -1.28
N CYS A 54 -4.26 3.24 -1.86
CA CYS A 54 -4.68 2.07 -2.63
C CYS A 54 -5.77 2.42 -3.63
N LEU A 55 -6.15 1.45 -4.47
CA LEU A 55 -7.46 1.46 -5.10
C LEU A 55 -8.49 0.97 -4.08
N ALA A 56 -9.70 1.54 -4.11
CA ALA A 56 -10.82 1.09 -3.29
C ALA A 56 -11.41 -0.24 -3.83
N ASP A 57 -10.55 -1.22 -4.12
CA ASP A 57 -10.90 -2.50 -4.70
C ASP A 57 -10.11 -3.61 -4.00
N HIS A 58 -10.70 -4.79 -3.89
CA HIS A 58 -10.08 -5.95 -3.23
C HIS A 58 -9.48 -5.64 -1.84
N LEU A 59 -10.18 -4.81 -1.06
CA LEU A 59 -9.68 -4.27 0.21
C LEU A 59 -9.36 -5.35 1.25
N LYS A 60 -10.17 -6.41 1.33
CA LYS A 60 -9.89 -7.54 2.23
C LYS A 60 -8.63 -8.29 1.81
N GLU A 61 -8.45 -8.52 0.51
CA GLU A 61 -7.27 -9.18 -0.04
C GLU A 61 -6.02 -8.33 0.20
N LEU A 62 -6.12 -7.01 0.05
CA LEU A 62 -5.06 -6.06 0.38
C LEU A 62 -4.66 -6.14 1.86
N VAL A 63 -5.63 -6.20 2.78
CA VAL A 63 -5.35 -6.33 4.22
C VAL A 63 -4.60 -7.64 4.50
N PHE A 64 -5.08 -8.78 4.01
CA PHE A 64 -4.38 -10.06 4.21
C PHE A 64 -2.98 -10.06 3.60
N GLY A 65 -2.84 -9.57 2.36
CA GLY A 65 -1.55 -9.46 1.69
C GLY A 65 -0.57 -8.58 2.46
N ARG A 66 -1.04 -7.46 3.03
CA ARG A 66 -0.23 -6.57 3.87
C ARG A 66 0.24 -7.27 5.14
N LEU A 67 -0.65 -7.97 5.86
CA LEU A 67 -0.31 -8.68 7.09
C LEU A 67 0.70 -9.81 6.84
N LEU A 68 0.50 -10.61 5.78
CA LEU A 68 1.40 -11.69 5.38
C LEU A 68 2.77 -11.14 4.98
N THR A 69 2.80 -10.12 4.13
CA THR A 69 4.05 -9.53 3.63
C THR A 69 4.81 -8.83 4.75
N GLU A 70 4.15 -8.28 5.76
CA GLU A 70 4.78 -7.71 6.94
C GLU A 70 5.14 -8.75 8.02
N GLY A 71 4.82 -10.03 7.81
CA GLY A 71 5.10 -11.10 8.78
C GLY A 71 4.31 -10.99 10.09
N ILE A 72 3.18 -10.26 10.06
CA ILE A 72 2.27 -10.12 11.21
C ILE A 72 1.46 -11.42 11.39
N ILE A 73 1.18 -12.11 10.29
CA ILE A 73 0.55 -13.43 10.23
C ILE A 73 1.40 -14.35 9.34
N GLU A 74 1.33 -15.65 9.58
CA GLU A 74 1.96 -16.67 8.74
C GLU A 74 0.93 -17.31 7.80
N GLU A 75 -0.32 -17.44 8.26
CA GLU A 75 -1.43 -18.02 7.52
C GLU A 75 -2.72 -17.19 7.71
N PRO A 76 -3.69 -17.27 6.79
CA PRO A 76 -4.97 -16.55 6.94
C PRO A 76 -5.70 -16.87 8.24
N GLU A 77 -5.52 -18.09 8.74
CA GLU A 77 -6.15 -18.62 9.94
C GLU A 77 -5.77 -17.86 11.21
N ASP A 78 -4.59 -17.23 11.25
CA ASP A 78 -4.12 -16.37 12.34
C ASP A 78 -5.04 -15.18 12.61
N VAL A 79 -5.85 -14.80 11.61
CA VAL A 79 -6.88 -13.77 11.74
C VAL A 79 -8.16 -14.39 12.32
N GLU A 80 -8.49 -13.98 13.54
CA GLU A 80 -9.77 -14.32 14.16
C GLU A 80 -10.91 -13.58 13.48
N ARG A 81 -10.75 -12.27 13.27
CA ARG A 81 -11.76 -11.39 12.69
C ARG A 81 -11.15 -10.28 11.84
N LEU A 82 -11.77 -10.00 10.69
CA LEU A 82 -11.53 -8.83 9.86
C LEU A 82 -12.85 -8.05 9.71
N PHE A 83 -12.81 -6.75 9.97
CA PHE A 83 -13.90 -5.82 9.70
C PHE A 83 -13.42 -4.71 8.77
N ILE A 84 -14.19 -4.39 7.74
CA ILE A 84 -13.96 -3.23 6.87
C ILE A 84 -15.20 -2.34 6.91
N CYS A 85 -15.00 -1.05 7.16
CA CYS A 85 -16.10 -0.09 7.25
C CYS A 85 -16.76 0.15 5.88
N LYS A 86 -17.97 0.71 5.86
CA LYS A 86 -18.71 0.95 4.61
C LYS A 86 -17.96 1.80 3.59
N LYS A 87 -17.19 2.78 4.07
CA LYS A 87 -16.40 3.66 3.21
C LYS A 87 -15.07 3.05 2.78
N GLY A 88 -14.72 1.85 3.26
CA GLY A 88 -13.41 1.26 2.98
C GLY A 88 -12.23 2.05 3.56
N GLU A 89 -12.46 3.09 4.37
CA GLU A 89 -11.41 3.95 4.93
C GLU A 89 -10.76 3.35 6.18
N ARG A 90 -11.38 2.32 6.78
CA ARG A 90 -10.90 1.66 8.00
C ARG A 90 -11.06 0.15 7.91
N ALA A 91 -9.97 -0.56 8.20
CA ALA A 91 -9.94 -1.99 8.43
C ALA A 91 -9.48 -2.28 9.87
N GLU A 92 -10.20 -3.16 10.55
CA GLU A 92 -9.88 -3.64 11.89
C GLU A 92 -9.67 -5.15 11.85
N VAL A 93 -8.52 -5.58 12.34
CA VAL A 93 -8.11 -6.98 12.40
C VAL A 93 -7.95 -7.37 13.86
N VAL A 94 -8.53 -8.51 14.23
CA VAL A 94 -8.23 -9.19 15.48
C VAL A 94 -7.53 -10.49 15.16
N LEU A 95 -6.33 -10.64 15.69
CA LEU A 95 -5.53 -11.85 15.59
C LEU A 95 -5.89 -12.83 16.69
N ARG A 96 -5.61 -14.11 16.46
CA ARG A 96 -5.75 -15.15 17.51
C ARG A 96 -4.86 -14.84 18.73
N PRO A 97 -5.21 -15.38 19.91
CA PRO A 97 -4.40 -15.22 21.12
C PRO A 97 -2.94 -15.65 20.92
N GLY A 98 -2.00 -14.85 21.44
CA GLY A 98 -0.57 -15.09 21.33
C GLY A 98 0.13 -14.39 20.15
N LEU A 99 -0.65 -13.80 19.23
CA LEU A 99 -0.14 -12.96 18.15
C LEU A 99 -0.30 -11.48 18.46
N SER A 100 0.70 -10.68 18.12
CA SER A 100 0.70 -9.23 18.31
C SER A 100 1.55 -8.54 17.26
N LEU A 101 1.36 -7.23 17.09
CA LEU A 101 2.29 -6.42 16.33
C LEU A 101 3.66 -6.45 17.03
N LYS A 102 4.70 -6.81 16.28
CA LYS A 102 6.10 -6.76 16.74
C LYS A 102 6.86 -5.81 15.82
N PRO A 103 7.05 -4.54 16.22
CA PRO A 103 7.80 -3.58 15.42
C PRO A 103 9.18 -4.11 15.03
N PHE A 104 9.64 -3.82 13.82
CA PHE A 104 11.02 -4.10 13.43
C PHE A 104 11.99 -3.22 14.23
N GLU A 105 12.85 -3.84 15.04
CA GLU A 105 13.99 -3.17 15.67
C GLU A 105 15.21 -3.27 14.75
N LYS A 106 15.63 -2.14 14.15
CA LYS A 106 16.93 -2.07 13.46
C LYS A 106 18.03 -2.35 14.49
N LYS A 107 18.79 -3.44 14.33
CA LYS A 107 20.07 -3.59 15.03
C LYS A 107 21.05 -2.58 14.45
N GLU A 108 21.33 -1.51 15.18
CA GLU A 108 22.42 -0.60 14.87
C GLU A 108 23.74 -1.37 14.87
N THR A 109 24.29 -1.65 13.70
CA THR A 109 25.73 -1.94 13.59
C THR A 109 26.40 -0.62 13.32
N ILE A 110 26.66 0.15 14.38
CA ILE A 110 27.63 1.24 14.34
C ILE A 110 29.00 0.57 14.28
N GLN A 111 29.57 0.45 13.07
CA GLN A 111 31.01 0.58 12.93
C GLN A 111 31.27 2.03 12.56
N SER A 112 31.81 2.72 13.55
CA SER A 112 32.27 4.10 13.53
C SER A 112 33.08 4.43 12.26
N ALA A 113 32.54 5.35 11.47
CA ALA A 113 33.34 6.35 10.80
C ALA A 113 32.75 7.71 11.20
N GLU A 114 33.53 8.42 12.03
CA GLU A 114 33.23 9.72 12.61
C GLU A 114 32.89 10.75 11.51
N LEU A 115 31.72 11.38 11.62
CA LEU A 115 31.52 12.74 11.13
C LEU A 115 30.75 13.49 12.21
N THR A 116 31.43 14.50 12.72
CA THR A 116 31.17 15.26 13.94
C THR A 116 29.82 15.97 13.95
N GLU A 117 29.15 15.90 15.10
CA GLU A 117 28.01 16.73 15.48
C GLU A 117 28.38 18.23 15.42
N SER A 118 27.53 19.02 14.78
CA SER A 118 27.30 20.40 15.20
C SER A 118 25.82 20.74 15.06
N GLU A 119 25.13 20.60 16.19
CA GLU A 119 24.18 21.58 16.75
C GLU A 119 23.13 22.19 15.80
N HIS A 120 21.85 21.86 16.02
CA HIS A 120 20.92 22.84 16.60
C HIS A 120 19.58 22.23 17.01
N THR A 121 19.29 22.44 18.29
CA THR A 121 18.11 22.00 19.04
C THR A 121 17.00 23.07 18.97
N LYS A 122 15.74 22.61 18.87
CA LYS A 122 14.46 23.27 19.28
C LYS A 122 14.18 24.71 18.83
N VAL A 123 13.08 24.90 18.10
CA VAL A 123 12.03 25.87 18.49
C VAL A 123 10.65 25.33 18.11
N ARG A 124 9.76 25.29 19.10
CA ARG A 124 8.33 25.03 18.95
C ARG A 124 7.62 26.28 19.49
N SER A 125 7.05 27.10 18.61
CA SER A 125 5.97 28.05 18.95
C SER A 125 5.43 28.72 17.67
N GLU A 126 4.15 28.48 17.43
CA GLU A 126 3.13 29.44 16.98
C GLU A 126 3.51 30.51 15.93
N ALA A 127 2.95 30.36 14.72
CA ALA A 127 2.57 31.50 13.88
C ALA A 127 1.33 31.14 13.05
N HIS A 128 0.29 31.95 13.22
CA HIS A 128 -0.93 31.96 12.45
C HIS A 128 -0.68 32.44 11.01
N ASP A 129 -1.36 31.75 10.10
CA ASP A 129 -2.05 32.25 8.92
C ASP A 129 -1.30 32.56 7.60
N SER A 130 -1.97 32.13 6.53
CA SER A 130 -1.92 32.64 5.16
C SER A 130 -0.73 32.28 4.24
N PHE A 131 -0.59 30.99 3.91
CA PHE A 131 -0.47 30.47 2.54
C PHE A 131 -0.39 28.94 2.66
N GLY A 132 -1.46 28.24 2.31
CA GLY A 132 -1.62 26.80 2.52
C GLY A 132 -0.74 25.95 1.60
N ILE A 133 0.57 25.91 1.88
CA ILE A 133 1.43 24.81 1.46
C ILE A 133 1.18 23.70 2.47
N GLY A 134 0.26 22.80 2.14
CA GLY A 134 -0.13 21.71 3.00
C GLY A 134 1.11 20.93 3.44
N THR A 135 1.40 20.96 4.74
CA THR A 135 2.24 19.98 5.42
C THR A 135 1.50 18.65 5.52
N GLY A 136 0.98 18.16 4.39
CA GLY A 136 0.50 16.81 4.28
C GLY A 136 1.72 15.92 4.37
N ARG A 137 1.86 15.13 5.43
CA ARG A 137 2.61 13.88 5.31
C ARG A 137 1.93 13.12 4.17
N GLU A 138 2.55 13.12 3.01
CA GLU A 138 2.05 12.43 1.83
C GLU A 138 1.94 10.94 2.21
N ARG A 139 0.70 10.47 2.36
CA ARG A 139 0.39 9.12 2.82
C ARG A 139 0.63 8.17 1.65
N SER A 140 1.86 7.71 1.45
CA SER A 140 2.15 6.67 0.47
C SER A 140 2.23 5.31 1.16
N CYS A 141 1.85 4.24 0.44
CA CYS A 141 1.94 2.88 0.95
C CYS A 141 3.36 2.49 1.45
N CYS A 142 4.40 3.17 0.94
CA CYS A 142 5.81 2.91 1.27
C CYS A 142 6.45 3.92 2.22
N THR A 143 5.85 5.08 2.50
CA THR A 143 6.48 6.14 3.31
C THR A 143 5.72 6.37 4.61
N GLY A 144 6.40 6.23 5.74
CA GLY A 144 5.85 6.51 7.06
C GLY A 144 5.19 5.32 7.77
N ASN A 145 4.95 4.21 7.06
CA ASN A 145 4.48 2.97 7.68
C ASN A 145 5.61 2.29 8.46
N ARG A 146 5.29 1.85 9.69
CA ARG A 146 6.18 1.00 10.47
C ARG A 146 6.30 -0.35 9.74
N GLN A 147 7.53 -0.86 9.64
CA GLN A 147 7.80 -2.21 9.15
C GLN A 147 7.77 -3.17 10.34
N TYR A 148 7.22 -4.37 10.13
CA TYR A 148 7.03 -5.40 11.14
C TYR A 148 7.77 -6.69 10.81
N LEU A 149 8.29 -6.83 9.57
CA LEU A 149 9.18 -7.93 9.20
C LEU A 149 10.48 -7.90 10.03
N ALA A 150 10.44 -8.53 11.20
CA ALA A 150 11.60 -8.82 12.03
C ALA A 150 12.01 -10.28 11.85
N GLY A 151 12.91 -10.53 10.91
CA GLY A 151 13.55 -11.84 10.82
C GLY A 151 14.41 -12.02 9.58
N ASN A 152 15.57 -12.64 9.76
CA ASN A 152 16.35 -13.24 8.68
C ASN A 152 15.67 -14.52 8.14
N ARG A 153 14.34 -14.58 8.08
CA ARG A 153 13.64 -15.70 7.44
C ARG A 153 13.93 -15.60 5.95
N ARG A 154 14.91 -16.37 5.50
CA ARG A 154 15.05 -16.65 4.08
C ARG A 154 13.83 -17.50 3.70
N PRO A 155 12.98 -17.03 2.77
CA PRO A 155 11.89 -17.86 2.30
C PRO A 155 12.45 -19.18 1.79
N GLU A 156 11.78 -20.28 2.11
CA GLU A 156 12.14 -21.58 1.59
C GLU A 156 11.99 -21.57 0.06
N ARG A 157 12.88 -22.29 -0.62
CA ARG A 157 12.78 -22.40 -2.08
C ARG A 157 11.50 -23.18 -2.40
N LEU A 158 10.59 -22.53 -3.12
CA LEU A 158 9.39 -23.20 -3.63
C LEU A 158 9.79 -24.37 -4.55
N PRO A 159 8.98 -25.44 -4.62
CA PRO A 159 9.17 -26.51 -5.59
C PRO A 159 9.30 -25.95 -7.01
N GLU A 160 10.13 -26.57 -7.84
CA GLU A 160 10.18 -26.21 -9.25
C GLU A 160 8.84 -26.57 -9.90
N VAL A 161 8.15 -25.56 -10.41
CA VAL A 161 6.94 -25.72 -11.20
C VAL A 161 7.36 -25.74 -12.67
N ASP A 162 6.93 -26.76 -13.41
CA ASP A 162 7.11 -26.77 -14.86
C ASP A 162 6.16 -25.73 -15.48
N VAL A 163 6.71 -24.56 -15.81
CA VAL A 163 5.94 -23.48 -16.41
C VAL A 163 5.95 -23.65 -17.93
N ASP A 164 4.78 -24.00 -18.49
CA ASP A 164 4.57 -23.93 -19.93
C ASP A 164 4.88 -22.52 -20.44
N ARG A 165 5.87 -22.41 -21.34
CA ARG A 165 6.26 -21.14 -21.96
C ARG A 165 5.13 -20.48 -22.72
N ASN A 166 4.22 -21.25 -23.33
CA ASN A 166 3.08 -20.68 -24.04
C ASN A 166 2.17 -19.89 -23.08
N ALA A 167 2.07 -20.36 -21.85
CA ALA A 167 1.22 -19.73 -20.88
C ALA A 167 1.72 -18.37 -20.38
N ILE A 168 3.02 -18.08 -20.54
CA ILE A 168 3.54 -16.74 -20.28
C ILE A 168 2.90 -15.74 -21.24
N PHE A 169 2.75 -16.13 -22.51
CA PHE A 169 2.12 -15.28 -23.53
C PHE A 169 0.61 -15.19 -23.33
N GLU A 170 -0.05 -16.29 -22.92
CA GLU A 170 -1.47 -16.26 -22.55
C GLU A 170 -1.72 -15.30 -21.39
N LEU A 171 -0.87 -15.35 -20.35
CA LEU A 171 -0.97 -14.44 -19.22
C LEU A 171 -0.71 -13.00 -19.67
N ALA A 172 0.27 -12.74 -20.53
CA ALA A 172 0.54 -11.39 -21.04
C ALA A 172 -0.66 -10.81 -21.83
N GLU A 173 -1.31 -11.62 -22.68
CA GLU A 173 -2.53 -11.21 -23.38
C GLU A 173 -3.70 -10.98 -22.41
N PHE A 174 -3.78 -11.77 -21.34
CA PHE A 174 -4.75 -11.53 -20.28
C PHE A 174 -4.53 -10.19 -19.58
N PHE A 175 -3.29 -9.88 -19.17
CA PHE A 175 -2.93 -8.59 -18.58
C PHE A 175 -3.32 -7.41 -19.49
N LYS A 176 -3.05 -7.53 -20.78
CA LYS A 176 -3.38 -6.49 -21.77
C LYS A 176 -4.88 -6.26 -21.89
N ARG A 177 -5.68 -7.34 -21.80
CA ARG A 177 -7.15 -7.27 -21.89
C ARG A 177 -7.80 -6.75 -20.61
N ASP A 178 -7.32 -7.19 -19.47
CA ASP A 178 -7.89 -6.86 -18.15
C ASP A 178 -7.35 -5.54 -17.57
N GLY A 179 -6.32 -4.96 -18.20
CA GLY A 179 -5.74 -3.66 -17.84
C GLY A 179 -6.59 -2.44 -18.23
N GLY A 180 -7.92 -2.54 -18.31
CA GLY A 180 -8.80 -1.48 -18.80
C GLY A 180 -8.68 -0.17 -18.02
N LEU A 181 -8.45 -0.24 -16.70
CA LEU A 181 -8.21 0.93 -15.86
C LEU A 181 -6.83 1.55 -16.14
N HIS A 182 -5.79 0.72 -16.26
CA HIS A 182 -4.45 1.17 -16.63
C HIS A 182 -4.44 1.82 -18.02
N ALA A 183 -5.09 1.21 -19.02
CA ALA A 183 -5.15 1.73 -20.39
C ALA A 183 -5.82 3.11 -20.49
N ARG A 184 -6.70 3.45 -19.53
CA ARG A 184 -7.44 4.71 -19.50
C ARG A 184 -6.77 5.82 -18.69
N THR A 185 -5.92 5.45 -17.73
CA THR A 185 -5.42 6.40 -16.72
C THR A 185 -3.91 6.37 -16.54
N PHE A 186 -3.26 5.30 -17.00
CA PHE A 186 -1.84 4.98 -16.81
C PHE A 186 -1.37 4.98 -15.34
N GLY A 187 -2.30 5.01 -14.38
CA GLY A 187 -2.04 5.22 -12.96
C GLY A 187 -2.16 3.97 -12.09
N THR A 188 -2.30 2.77 -12.67
CA THR A 188 -2.48 1.53 -11.91
C THR A 188 -1.46 0.45 -12.27
N HIS A 189 -1.20 -0.43 -11.30
CA HIS A 189 -0.47 -1.67 -11.47
C HIS A 189 -1.40 -2.85 -11.17
N SER A 190 -1.11 -4.01 -11.76
CA SER A 190 -1.87 -5.23 -11.54
C SER A 190 -0.92 -6.38 -11.21
N ALA A 191 -1.38 -7.30 -10.36
CA ALA A 191 -0.68 -8.54 -10.03
C ALA A 191 -1.66 -9.70 -10.16
N TYR A 192 -1.23 -10.77 -10.82
CA TYR A 192 -2.05 -11.96 -11.06
C TYR A 192 -1.25 -13.21 -10.70
N LEU A 193 -1.96 -14.22 -10.20
CA LEU A 193 -1.42 -15.55 -9.98
C LEU A 193 -2.00 -16.48 -11.03
N ARG A 194 -1.14 -17.20 -11.76
CA ARG A 194 -1.55 -18.31 -12.61
C ARG A 194 -1.33 -19.61 -11.84
N THR A 195 -2.39 -20.37 -11.65
CA THR A 195 -2.30 -21.74 -11.14
C THR A 195 -1.93 -22.70 -12.28
N PRO A 196 -1.26 -23.83 -11.99
CA PRO A 196 -0.99 -24.89 -12.96
C PRO A 196 -2.26 -25.42 -13.64
#